data_AF-A0A3C1KER5-F1
#
_entry.id   AF-A0A3C1KER5-F1
#
_cell.length_a   1.000
_cell.length_b   1.000
_cell.length_c   1.000
_cell.angle_alpha   90.00
_cell.angle_beta   90.00
_cell.angle_gamma   90.00
#
_symmetry.space_group_name_H-M   'P 1'
#
loop_
_entity.id
_entity.type
_entity.pdbx_description
1 polymer ?
#
loop_
_entity_poly.entity_id
_entity_poly.type
_entity_poly.pdbx_seq_one_letter_code
_entity_poly.pdbx_strand_id
1 'polypeptide(L)'
;SVEHKLGIHGSPTCVLAYDGATGYLVGEVGGGLAGMFVMMNSARLGMGHQGIGLAERAYQQASAYATARLQGPVPGRPDGTAIAEHPDVRRLLLSMSSSISAMRALAVYVGDLFDRADDADNPQLAEFFVPILKGWASEEAVRIASDGIQVHGGMGF
;
A
#
# COMPACT_ATOMS: atom_id res chain seq x y z
N SER A 1 6.76 25.58 10.00
CA SER A 1 5.59 25.02 10.69
C SER A 1 5.50 23.52 10.39
N VAL A 2 4.74 22.76 11.18
CA VAL A 2 4.44 21.34 10.93
C VAL A 2 2.95 21.21 10.63
N GLU A 3 2.60 20.45 9.60
CA GLU A 3 1.23 20.31 9.13
C GLU A 3 0.37 19.41 10.03
N HIS A 4 -0.88 19.82 10.23
CA HIS A 4 -1.94 19.00 10.83
C HIS A 4 -2.61 18.16 9.74
N LYS A 5 -2.36 16.85 9.77
CA LYS A 5 -2.76 15.91 8.71
C LYS A 5 -3.91 15.00 9.14
N LEU A 6 -4.63 14.44 8.17
CA LEU A 6 -5.65 13.39 8.39
C LEU A 6 -5.06 12.15 9.08
N GLY A 7 -3.91 11.68 8.61
CA GLY A 7 -3.20 10.52 9.15
C GLY A 7 -1.69 10.69 9.08
N ILE A 8 -0.94 9.59 9.16
CA ILE A 8 0.54 9.56 9.12
C ILE A 8 1.18 10.59 10.06
N HIS A 9 0.61 10.79 11.25
CA HIS A 9 0.99 11.85 12.19
C HIS A 9 2.43 11.72 12.69
N GLY A 10 2.96 10.49 12.75
CA GLY A 10 4.35 10.22 13.12
C GLY A 10 5.39 10.69 12.09
N SER A 11 4.96 11.12 10.90
CA SER A 11 5.83 11.75 9.89
C SER A 11 5.66 13.27 9.95
N PRO A 12 6.66 14.05 10.40
CA PRO A 12 6.57 15.50 10.40
C PRO A 12 6.63 16.01 8.95
N THR A 13 5.58 16.70 8.52
CA THR A 13 5.51 17.34 7.21
C THR A 13 5.68 18.83 7.44
N CYS A 14 6.73 19.42 6.90
CA CYS A 14 7.22 20.72 7.35
C CYS A 14 7.27 21.75 6.22
N VAL A 15 6.97 23.00 6.58
CA VAL A 15 7.42 24.16 5.80
C VAL A 15 8.91 24.38 6.11
N LEU A 16 9.73 24.34 5.06
CA LEU A 16 11.19 24.49 5.14
C LEU A 16 11.61 25.87 4.62
N ALA A 17 12.48 26.56 5.37
CA ALA A 17 13.05 27.85 5.00
C ALA A 17 14.57 27.72 4.89
N TYR A 18 15.15 28.20 3.79
CA TYR A 18 16.56 28.03 3.45
C TYR A 18 17.31 29.37 3.31
N ASP A 19 16.79 30.46 3.89
CA ASP A 19 17.44 31.77 3.80
C ASP A 19 18.83 31.75 4.47
N GLY A 20 19.84 32.25 3.75
CA GLY A 20 21.24 32.19 4.18
C GLY A 20 21.84 30.78 4.31
N ALA A 21 21.15 29.73 3.87
CA ALA A 21 21.65 28.36 3.98
C ALA A 21 22.73 28.06 2.92
N THR A 22 23.80 27.39 3.35
CA THR A 22 24.84 26.91 2.44
C THR A 22 24.33 25.70 1.65
N GLY A 23 24.31 25.83 0.31
CA GLY A 23 24.02 24.73 -0.61
C GLY A 23 25.28 24.27 -1.35
N TYR A 24 25.29 23.01 -1.76
CA TYR A 24 26.29 22.43 -2.65
C TYR A 24 25.60 21.87 -3.89
N LEU A 25 26.21 22.08 -5.06
CA LEU A 25 25.72 21.48 -6.29
C LEU A 25 25.87 19.95 -6.22
N VAL A 26 24.77 19.23 -6.49
CA VAL A 26 24.78 17.77 -6.65
C VAL A 26 24.70 17.48 -8.15
N GLY A 27 25.75 16.86 -8.69
CA GLY A 27 25.88 16.62 -10.13
C GLY A 27 26.26 17.88 -10.91
N GLU A 28 25.70 18.03 -12.11
CA GLU A 28 26.03 19.12 -13.04
C GLU A 28 25.04 20.29 -12.97
N VAL A 29 25.50 21.48 -13.35
CA VAL A 29 24.65 22.67 -13.46
C VAL A 29 23.53 22.41 -14.48
N GLY A 30 22.28 22.60 -14.06
CA GLY A 30 21.10 22.32 -14.88
C GLY A 30 20.60 20.86 -14.82
N GLY A 31 21.31 19.96 -14.14
CA GLY A 31 20.94 18.53 -14.02
C GLY A 31 19.93 18.19 -12.92
N GLY A 32 19.47 19.18 -12.14
CA GLY A 32 18.70 18.92 -10.91
C GLY A 32 17.42 18.12 -11.10
N LEU A 33 16.67 18.36 -12.18
CA LEU A 33 15.42 17.63 -12.44
C LEU A 33 15.67 16.14 -12.73
N ALA A 34 16.67 15.83 -13.55
CA ALA A 34 17.05 14.45 -13.86
C ALA A 34 17.50 13.71 -12.59
N GLY A 35 18.34 14.34 -11.77
CA GLY A 35 18.76 13.78 -10.48
C GLY A 35 17.57 13.54 -9.52
N MET A 36 16.59 14.45 -9.49
CA MET A 36 15.38 14.27 -8.68
C MET A 36 14.53 13.08 -9.15
N PHE A 37 14.45 12.80 -10.46
CA PHE A 37 13.66 11.68 -10.98
C PHE A 37 14.17 10.31 -10.52
N VAL A 38 15.49 10.16 -10.33
CA VAL A 38 16.08 8.95 -9.74
C VAL A 38 15.49 8.70 -8.35
N MET A 39 15.48 9.73 -7.50
CA MET A 39 14.89 9.67 -6.16
C MET A 39 13.38 9.45 -6.20
N MET A 40 12.67 10.05 -7.16
CA MET A 40 11.22 9.88 -7.30
C MET A 40 10.82 8.46 -7.69
N ASN A 41 11.61 7.76 -8.50
CA ASN A 41 11.33 6.36 -8.83
C ASN A 41 11.44 5.47 -7.58
N SER A 42 12.50 5.64 -6.79
CA SER A 42 12.65 4.95 -5.50
C SER A 42 11.51 5.29 -4.53
N ALA A 43 11.16 6.58 -4.40
CA ALA A 43 10.07 7.01 -3.53
C ALA A 43 8.71 6.42 -3.95
N ARG A 44 8.40 6.38 -5.25
CA ARG A 44 7.15 5.78 -5.77
C ARG A 44 7.08 4.29 -5.48
N LEU A 45 8.19 3.57 -5.68
CA LEU A 45 8.29 2.15 -5.34
C LEU A 45 8.02 1.94 -3.85
N GLY A 46 8.65 2.72 -2.98
CA GLY A 46 8.43 2.68 -1.53
C GLY A 46 6.98 2.95 -1.14
N MET A 47 6.33 3.95 -1.75
CA MET A 47 4.91 4.24 -1.51
C MET A 47 3.98 3.09 -1.93
N GLY A 48 4.29 2.40 -3.04
CA GLY A 48 3.56 1.21 -3.45
C GLY A 48 3.66 0.09 -2.42
N HIS A 49 4.87 -0.19 -1.91
CA HIS A 49 5.09 -1.17 -0.85
C HIS A 49 4.36 -0.80 0.45
N GLN A 50 4.37 0.47 0.84
CA GLN A 50 3.65 0.94 2.01
C GLN A 50 2.14 0.68 1.90
N GLY A 51 1.54 0.94 0.73
CA GLY A 51 0.13 0.63 0.46
C GLY A 51 -0.18 -0.86 0.64
N ILE A 52 0.66 -1.73 0.10
CA ILE A 52 0.52 -3.20 0.25
C ILE A 52 0.61 -3.61 1.73
N GLY A 53 1.54 -3.03 2.48
CA GLY A 53 1.69 -3.30 3.92
C GLY A 53 0.46 -2.91 4.73
N LEU A 54 -0.13 -1.74 4.43
CA LEU A 54 -1.38 -1.28 5.06
C LEU A 54 -2.56 -2.21 4.72
N ALA A 55 -2.70 -2.59 3.45
CA ALA A 55 -3.75 -3.50 2.98
C ALA A 55 -3.64 -4.87 3.66
N GLU A 56 -2.44 -5.44 3.72
CA GLU A 56 -2.17 -6.71 4.40
C GLU A 56 -2.55 -6.64 5.88
N ARG A 57 -2.16 -5.56 6.58
CA ARG A 57 -2.48 -5.43 8.00
C ARG A 57 -3.99 -5.34 8.24
N ALA A 58 -4.71 -4.58 7.41
CA ALA A 58 -6.17 -4.48 7.47
C ALA A 58 -6.83 -5.85 7.24
N TYR A 59 -6.37 -6.60 6.24
CA TYR A 59 -6.85 -7.96 5.97
C TYR A 59 -6.62 -8.91 7.14
N GLN A 60 -5.43 -8.91 7.74
CA GLN A 60 -5.13 -9.79 8.88
C GLN A 60 -6.06 -9.50 10.07
N GLN A 61 -6.32 -8.23 10.36
CA GLN A 61 -7.25 -7.84 11.42
C GLN A 61 -8.68 -8.26 11.11
N ALA A 62 -9.16 -7.98 9.89
CA ALA A 62 -10.49 -8.36 9.44
C ALA A 62 -10.71 -9.88 9.45
N SER A 63 -9.74 -10.65 8.95
CA SER A 63 -9.79 -12.11 8.90
C SER A 63 -9.81 -12.72 10.32
N ALA A 64 -8.96 -12.23 11.21
CA ALA A 64 -8.93 -12.66 12.61
C ALA A 64 -10.27 -12.36 13.32
N TYR A 65 -10.80 -11.14 13.14
CA TYR A 65 -12.11 -10.77 13.70
C TYR A 65 -13.23 -11.64 13.14
N ALA A 66 -13.27 -11.83 11.82
CA ALA A 66 -14.32 -12.59 11.16
C ALA A 66 -14.36 -14.06 11.59
N THR A 67 -13.20 -14.64 11.90
CA THR A 67 -13.07 -16.02 12.36
C THR A 67 -13.53 -16.19 13.81
N ALA A 68 -13.39 -15.15 14.64
CA ALA A 68 -13.78 -15.19 16.05
C ALA A 68 -15.23 -14.72 16.31
N ARG A 69 -15.78 -13.86 15.46
CA ARG A 69 -17.10 -13.25 15.67
C ARG A 69 -18.22 -14.19 15.26
N LEU A 70 -19.09 -14.54 16.20
CA LEU A 70 -20.31 -15.33 15.95
C LEU A 70 -21.51 -14.39 15.81
N GLN A 71 -22.23 -14.44 14.69
CA GLN A 71 -23.40 -13.57 14.49
C GLN A 71 -24.33 -14.09 13.39
N GLY A 72 -25.58 -14.38 13.75
CA GLY A 72 -26.63 -14.74 12.79
C GLY A 72 -26.49 -16.16 12.22
N PRO A 73 -27.56 -16.67 11.57
CA PRO A 73 -27.53 -17.97 10.92
C PRO A 73 -26.83 -17.90 9.55
N VAL A 74 -26.16 -18.99 9.18
CA VAL A 74 -25.58 -19.18 7.83
C VAL A 74 -26.30 -20.35 7.16
N PRO A 75 -26.88 -20.18 5.95
CA PRO A 75 -27.55 -21.26 5.24
C PRO A 75 -26.64 -22.50 5.09
N GLY A 76 -27.12 -23.66 5.53
CA GLY A 76 -26.37 -24.92 5.46
C GLY A 76 -25.27 -25.09 6.50
N ARG A 77 -25.21 -24.26 7.55
CA ARG A 77 -24.26 -24.36 8.67
C ARG A 77 -24.99 -24.40 10.03
N PRO A 78 -24.33 -24.90 11.09
CA PRO A 78 -24.88 -24.87 12.45
C PRO A 78 -25.10 -23.45 12.99
N ASP A 79 -25.95 -23.33 14.01
CA ASP A 79 -26.10 -22.08 14.76
C ASP A 79 -24.78 -21.68 15.44
N GLY A 80 -24.58 -20.37 15.63
CA GLY A 80 -23.34 -19.85 16.21
C GLY A 80 -22.13 -20.00 15.28
N THR A 81 -22.36 -20.07 13.96
CA THR A 81 -21.29 -20.04 12.96
C THR A 81 -20.60 -18.67 12.94
N ALA A 82 -19.29 -18.66 12.73
CA ALA A 82 -18.50 -17.43 12.62
C ALA A 82 -18.84 -16.64 11.36
N ILE A 83 -18.72 -15.31 11.42
CA ILE A 83 -19.10 -14.45 10.29
C ILE A 83 -18.26 -14.70 9.03
N ALA A 84 -17.06 -15.27 9.16
CA ALA A 84 -16.22 -15.70 8.04
C ALA A 84 -16.91 -16.68 7.08
N GLU A 85 -17.92 -17.42 7.54
CA GLU A 85 -18.69 -18.36 6.71
C GLU A 85 -19.87 -17.70 6.00
N HIS A 86 -20.20 -16.44 6.30
CA HIS A 86 -21.24 -15.72 5.59
C HIS A 86 -20.75 -15.42 4.16
N PRO A 87 -21.59 -15.65 3.13
CA PRO A 87 -21.16 -15.50 1.73
C PRO A 87 -20.52 -14.14 1.41
N ASP A 88 -21.08 -13.05 1.92
CA ASP A 88 -20.55 -11.71 1.64
C ASP A 88 -19.24 -11.41 2.38
N VAL A 89 -19.12 -11.81 3.66
CA VAL A 89 -17.86 -11.66 4.41
C VAL A 89 -16.76 -12.50 3.77
N ARG A 90 -17.07 -13.74 3.39
CA ARG A 90 -16.12 -14.61 2.68
C ARG A 90 -15.69 -14.00 1.35
N ARG A 91 -16.63 -13.43 0.58
CA ARG A 91 -16.35 -12.71 -0.67
C ARG A 91 -15.40 -11.54 -0.41
N LEU A 92 -15.65 -10.71 0.61
CA LEU A 92 -14.79 -9.59 0.97
C LEU A 92 -13.38 -10.07 1.33
N LEU A 93 -13.25 -11.05 2.23
CA LEU A 93 -11.94 -11.60 2.63
C LEU A 93 -11.17 -12.20 1.45
N LEU A 94 -11.86 -12.88 0.53
CA LEU A 94 -11.24 -13.39 -0.70
C LEU A 94 -10.80 -12.26 -1.64
N SER A 95 -11.63 -11.22 -1.83
CA SER A 95 -11.26 -10.06 -2.62
C SER A 95 -10.06 -9.32 -2.04
N MET A 96 -10.03 -9.09 -0.73
CA MET A 96 -8.89 -8.46 -0.04
C MET A 96 -7.61 -9.28 -0.26
N SER A 97 -7.63 -10.58 0.10
CA SER A 97 -6.44 -11.44 0.04
C SER A 97 -5.90 -11.68 -1.37
N SER A 98 -6.78 -11.80 -2.36
CA SER A 98 -6.39 -11.96 -3.77
C SER A 98 -5.75 -10.70 -4.34
N SER A 99 -6.33 -9.53 -4.11
CA SER A 99 -5.73 -8.24 -4.50
C SER A 99 -4.36 -8.06 -3.84
N ILE A 100 -4.22 -8.34 -2.55
CA ILE A 100 -2.93 -8.22 -1.84
C ILE A 100 -1.89 -9.16 -2.43
N SER A 101 -2.25 -10.42 -2.70
CA SER A 101 -1.35 -11.39 -3.31
C SER A 101 -0.87 -10.91 -4.68
N ALA A 102 -1.76 -10.38 -5.51
CA ALA A 102 -1.42 -9.87 -6.84
C ALA A 102 -0.52 -8.62 -6.77
N MET A 103 -0.84 -7.66 -5.90
CA MET A 103 0.00 -6.47 -5.70
C MET A 103 1.39 -6.84 -5.17
N ARG A 104 1.47 -7.80 -4.23
CA ARG A 104 2.75 -8.29 -3.69
C ARG A 104 3.59 -8.98 -4.76
N ALA A 105 2.97 -9.80 -5.60
CA ALA A 105 3.66 -10.44 -6.72
C ALA A 105 4.23 -9.40 -7.69
N LEU A 106 3.44 -8.37 -8.04
CA LEU A 106 3.92 -7.27 -8.85
C LEU A 106 5.06 -6.50 -8.17
N ALA A 107 4.95 -6.21 -6.88
CA ALA A 107 5.99 -5.49 -6.14
C ALA A 107 7.33 -6.24 -6.12
N VAL A 108 7.31 -7.54 -5.85
CA VAL A 108 8.50 -8.40 -5.88
C VAL A 108 9.07 -8.45 -7.29
N TYR A 109 8.23 -8.61 -8.32
CA TYR A 109 8.67 -8.62 -9.71
C TYR A 109 9.34 -7.30 -10.12
N VAL A 110 8.78 -6.16 -9.72
CA VAL A 110 9.37 -4.84 -9.99
C VAL A 110 10.69 -4.66 -9.25
N GLY A 111 10.79 -5.10 -8.00
CA GLY A 111 12.04 -5.09 -7.24
C GLY A 111 13.13 -5.90 -7.93
N ASP A 112 12.78 -7.11 -8.36
CA ASP A 112 13.68 -8.01 -9.10
C ASP A 112 14.14 -7.39 -10.45
N LEU A 113 13.24 -6.71 -11.18
CA LEU A 113 13.63 -5.97 -12.38
C LEU A 113 14.63 -4.85 -12.09
N PHE A 114 14.51 -4.15 -10.94
CA PHE A 114 15.50 -3.15 -10.53
C PHE A 114 16.83 -3.79 -10.13
N ASP A 115 16.81 -4.89 -9.40
CA ASP A 115 18.03 -5.61 -9.01
C ASP A 115 18.80 -6.15 -10.23
N ARG A 116 18.09 -6.63 -11.25
CA ARG A 116 18.69 -7.09 -12.51
C ARG A 116 19.08 -5.97 -13.47
N ALA A 117 18.60 -4.74 -13.28
CA ALA A 117 18.88 -3.63 -14.19
C ALA A 117 20.36 -3.21 -14.17
N ASP A 118 21.10 -3.50 -13.10
CA ASP A 118 22.54 -3.28 -13.04
C ASP A 118 23.32 -4.27 -13.94
N ASP A 119 22.75 -5.45 -14.23
CA ASP A 119 23.34 -6.50 -15.08
C ASP A 119 22.76 -6.53 -16.52
N ALA A 120 21.60 -5.91 -16.76
CA ALA A 120 20.87 -5.98 -18.02
C ALA A 120 20.50 -4.59 -18.57
N ASP A 121 20.74 -4.38 -19.87
CA ASP A 121 20.56 -3.15 -20.66
C ASP A 121 19.12 -2.60 -20.77
N ASN A 122 18.20 -2.91 -19.85
CA ASN A 122 16.82 -2.44 -19.97
C ASN A 122 16.10 -2.08 -18.65
N PRO A 123 16.47 -0.96 -18.00
CA PRO A 123 15.72 -0.40 -16.86
C PRO A 123 14.30 0.07 -17.24
N GLN A 124 13.98 0.19 -18.53
CA GLN A 124 12.74 0.81 -19.01
C GLN A 124 11.51 -0.01 -18.59
N LEU A 125 11.65 -1.33 -18.49
CA LEU A 125 10.56 -2.19 -18.02
C LEU A 125 10.29 -1.99 -16.52
N ALA A 126 11.34 -1.84 -15.70
CA ALA A 126 11.19 -1.55 -14.28
C ALA A 126 10.50 -0.19 -14.09
N GLU A 127 10.99 0.84 -14.79
CA GLU A 127 10.43 2.19 -14.77
C GLU A 127 8.98 2.24 -15.26
N PHE A 128 8.61 1.42 -16.25
CA PHE A 128 7.24 1.30 -16.75
C PHE A 128 6.27 0.82 -15.66
N PHE A 129 6.68 -0.14 -14.82
CA PHE A 129 5.81 -0.69 -13.79
C PHE A 129 5.74 0.17 -12.51
N VAL A 130 6.73 1.01 -12.22
CA VAL A 130 6.73 1.91 -11.05
C VAL A 130 5.41 2.69 -10.88
N PRO A 131 4.90 3.43 -11.88
CA PRO A 131 3.65 4.17 -11.73
C PRO A 131 2.44 3.26 -11.57
N ILE A 132 2.43 2.08 -12.20
CA ILE A 132 1.35 1.10 -12.08
C ILE A 132 1.30 0.57 -10.65
N LEU A 133 2.44 0.10 -10.13
CA LEU A 133 2.56 -0.40 -8.77
C LEU A 133 2.18 0.69 -7.75
N LYS A 134 2.77 1.89 -7.86
CA LYS A 134 2.45 2.99 -6.93
C LYS A 134 0.97 3.34 -6.99
N GLY A 135 0.43 3.54 -8.19
CA GLY A 135 -0.94 4.00 -8.40
C GLY A 135 -1.94 2.97 -7.90
N TRP A 136 -1.88 1.76 -8.46
CA TRP A 136 -2.79 0.67 -8.11
C TRP A 136 -2.72 0.31 -6.63
N ALA A 137 -1.52 0.12 -6.07
CA ALA A 137 -1.40 -0.27 -4.67
C ALA A 137 -1.91 0.80 -3.71
N SER A 138 -1.71 2.08 -4.02
CA SER A 138 -2.21 3.15 -3.15
C SER A 138 -3.74 3.25 -3.14
N GLU A 139 -4.38 3.13 -4.29
CA GLU A 139 -5.85 3.18 -4.39
C GLU A 139 -6.49 1.91 -3.79
N GLU A 140 -5.93 0.75 -4.13
CA GLU A 140 -6.45 -0.53 -3.66
C GLU A 140 -6.27 -0.70 -2.16
N ALA A 141 -5.20 -0.13 -1.56
CA ALA A 141 -5.02 -0.13 -0.11
C ALA A 141 -6.14 0.63 0.63
N VAL A 142 -6.60 1.76 0.08
CA VAL A 142 -7.73 2.51 0.65
C VAL A 142 -9.02 1.69 0.58
N ARG A 143 -9.26 1.05 -0.58
CA ARG A 143 -10.42 0.16 -0.78
C ARG A 143 -10.41 -1.02 0.20
N ILE A 144 -9.27 -1.70 0.32
CA ILE A 144 -9.12 -2.87 1.21
C ILE A 144 -9.22 -2.45 2.68
N ALA A 145 -8.65 -1.32 3.08
CA ALA A 145 -8.83 -0.82 4.45
C ALA A 145 -10.32 -0.55 4.75
N SER A 146 -11.05 0.00 3.78
CA SER A 146 -12.50 0.24 3.89
C SER A 146 -13.30 -1.07 3.98
N ASP A 147 -12.96 -2.08 3.17
CA ASP A 147 -13.53 -3.42 3.29
C ASP A 147 -13.23 -4.04 4.68
N GLY A 148 -12.02 -3.79 5.20
CA GLY A 148 -11.64 -4.22 6.54
C GLY A 148 -12.54 -3.63 7.63
N ILE A 149 -12.88 -2.34 7.54
CA ILE A 149 -13.87 -1.70 8.44
C ILE A 149 -15.23 -2.40 8.28
N GLN A 150 -15.67 -2.64 7.05
CA GLN A 150 -16.96 -3.29 6.78
C GLN A 150 -17.06 -4.69 7.41
N VAL A 151 -15.98 -5.48 7.38
CA VAL A 151 -15.93 -6.80 8.04
C VAL A 151 -16.12 -6.71 9.56
N HIS A 152 -15.65 -5.62 10.20
CA HIS A 152 -15.87 -5.40 11.62
C HIS A 152 -17.29 -4.90 11.95
N GLY A 153 -18.05 -4.46 10.94
CA GLY A 153 -19.34 -3.82 11.13
C GLY A 153 -19.21 -2.54 11.96
N GLY A 154 -20.15 -2.30 12.87
CA GLY A 154 -20.12 -1.11 13.73
C GLY A 154 -18.91 -1.01 14.65
N MET A 155 -18.21 -2.12 14.94
CA MET A 155 -16.97 -2.12 15.74
C MET A 155 -15.74 -1.64 14.96
N GLY A 156 -15.87 -1.44 13.64
CA GLY A 156 -14.81 -0.91 12.79
C GLY A 156 -14.65 0.61 12.83
N PHE A 157 -15.60 1.32 13.45
CA PHE A 157 -15.61 2.77 13.63
C PHE A 157 -15.49 3.14 15.11
#